data_AF-A0A848IZU8-F1
#
_entry.id   AF-A0A848IZU8-F1
#
_cell.length_a   1.000
_cell.length_b   1.000
_cell.length_c   1.000
_cell.angle_alpha   90.00
_cell.angle_beta   90.00
_cell.angle_gamma   90.00
#
_symmetry.space_group_name_H-M   'P 1'
#
loop_
_entity.id
_entity.type
_entity.pdbx_description
1 polymer ?
#
loop_
_entity_poly.entity_id
_entity_poly.type
_entity_poly.pdbx_seq_one_letter_code
_entity_poly.pdbx_strand_id
1 'polypeptide(L)'
;MRKIVYSTLFVLMLSSLTAINAQRPDVSKRIQEELVEVKNTVSDLNPDQILILDQIYQEFESSIKSTIQERNREKMMAIRDEKDEAIKDLFTQEQYAQYQEFLENRRKNSPRGNRQKENHEN
;
A
#
# COMPACT_ATOMS: atom_id res chain seq x y z
N MET A 1 45.05 -37.31 26.04
CA MET A 1 44.40 -36.02 25.70
C MET A 1 43.84 -36.08 24.27
N ARG A 2 42.59 -36.52 24.08
CA ARG A 2 41.93 -36.65 22.76
C ARG A 2 40.43 -36.39 22.88
N LYS A 3 39.99 -35.20 23.28
CA LYS A 3 38.55 -34.86 23.40
C LYS A 3 38.21 -33.38 23.15
N ILE A 4 38.96 -32.63 22.34
CA ILE A 4 38.69 -31.18 22.15
C ILE A 4 38.58 -30.74 20.67
N VAL A 5 38.73 -31.64 19.68
CA VAL A 5 38.79 -31.19 18.27
C VAL A 5 37.43 -31.19 17.54
N TYR A 6 36.36 -31.76 18.11
CA TYR A 6 35.08 -31.89 17.39
C TYR A 6 34.04 -30.80 17.70
N SER A 7 34.33 -29.85 18.59
CA SER A 7 33.32 -28.84 18.99
C SER A 7 33.29 -27.59 18.11
N THR A 8 34.30 -27.34 17.29
CA THR A 8 34.41 -26.10 16.49
C THR A 8 33.88 -26.22 15.06
N LEU A 9 33.51 -27.42 14.61
CA LEU A 9 33.08 -27.67 13.22
C LEU A 9 31.56 -27.73 13.02
N PHE A 10 30.76 -27.69 14.09
CA PHE A 10 29.29 -27.77 14.01
C PHE A 10 28.59 -26.40 13.98
N VAL A 11 29.30 -25.30 14.30
CA VAL A 11 28.68 -23.98 14.51
C VAL A 11 28.67 -23.09 13.24
N LEU A 12 29.37 -23.48 12.16
CA LEU A 12 29.48 -22.67 10.93
C LEU A 12 28.48 -23.03 9.81
N MET A 13 27.59 -24.02 10.01
CA MET A 13 26.66 -24.51 8.97
C MET A 13 25.20 -24.01 9.12
N LEU A 14 24.93 -23.03 10.00
CA LEU A 14 23.56 -22.54 10.27
C LEU A 14 23.29 -21.09 9.85
N SER A 15 24.25 -20.39 9.23
CA SER A 15 24.18 -18.94 9.01
C SER A 15 23.82 -18.50 7.58
N SER A 16 23.32 -19.36 6.70
CA SER A 16 23.20 -19.02 5.26
C SER A 16 21.88 -19.34 4.56
N LEU A 17 20.73 -19.36 5.25
CA LEU A 17 19.42 -19.35 4.56
C LEU A 17 18.38 -18.46 5.25
N THR A 18 18.66 -17.16 5.37
CA THR A 18 17.58 -16.17 5.34
C THR A 18 17.67 -15.43 4.01
N ALA A 19 17.26 -16.13 2.95
CA ALA A 19 16.86 -15.47 1.73
C ALA A 19 15.69 -14.56 2.10
N ILE A 20 16.00 -13.27 2.28
CA ILE A 20 15.00 -12.20 2.35
C ILE A 20 14.30 -12.27 0.99
N ASN A 21 13.20 -13.01 0.95
CA ASN A 21 12.24 -12.96 -0.12
C ASN A 21 11.76 -11.51 -0.19
N ALA A 22 12.37 -10.71 -1.07
CA ALA A 22 11.83 -9.46 -1.54
C ALA A 22 10.56 -9.77 -2.36
N GLN A 23 9.55 -10.32 -1.70
CA GLN A 23 8.24 -10.51 -2.26
C GLN A 23 7.70 -9.12 -2.58
N ARG A 24 7.32 -8.94 -3.84
CA ARG A 24 6.58 -7.75 -4.24
C ARG A 24 5.38 -7.67 -3.29
N PRO A 25 5.20 -6.56 -2.57
CA PRO A 25 4.13 -6.45 -1.60
C PRO A 25 2.79 -6.69 -2.29
N ASP A 26 2.01 -7.57 -1.69
CA ASP A 26 0.71 -7.98 -2.19
C ASP A 26 -0.20 -6.77 -2.40
N VAL A 27 -0.76 -6.66 -3.61
CA VAL A 27 -1.61 -5.54 -4.02
C VAL A 27 -2.87 -5.50 -3.17
N SER A 28 -3.47 -6.67 -2.92
CA SER A 28 -4.66 -6.81 -2.08
C SER A 28 -4.38 -6.28 -0.68
N LYS A 29 -3.26 -6.68 -0.07
CA LYS A 29 -2.86 -6.21 1.25
C LYS A 29 -2.71 -4.69 1.31
N ARG A 30 -2.09 -4.07 0.31
CA ARG A 30 -1.91 -2.60 0.25
C ARG A 30 -3.20 -1.82 0.11
N ILE A 31 -4.18 -2.39 -0.59
CA ILE A 31 -5.50 -1.80 -0.79
C ILE A 31 -6.30 -1.89 0.51
N GLN A 32 -6.22 -3.02 1.21
CA GLN A 32 -6.84 -3.19 2.52
C GLN A 32 -6.23 -2.26 3.58
N GLU A 33 -4.90 -2.10 3.58
CA GLU A 33 -4.21 -1.13 4.45
C GLU A 33 -4.70 0.30 4.18
N GLU A 34 -4.83 0.68 2.90
CA GLU A 34 -5.37 1.99 2.52
C GLU A 34 -6.80 2.20 3.01
N LEU A 35 -7.68 1.22 2.80
CA LEU A 35 -9.08 1.28 3.26
C LEU A 35 -9.17 1.50 4.77
N VAL A 36 -8.37 0.77 5.55
CA VAL A 36 -8.30 0.93 7.00
C VAL A 36 -7.80 2.32 7.38
N GLU A 37 -6.76 2.82 6.72
CA GLU A 37 -6.24 4.17 6.95
C GLU A 37 -7.27 5.26 6.63
N VAL A 38 -8.03 5.11 5.54
CA VAL A 38 -9.12 6.04 5.18
C VAL A 38 -10.20 6.04 6.24
N LYS A 39 -10.66 4.86 6.69
CA LYS A 39 -11.67 4.74 7.75
C LYS A 39 -11.23 5.37 9.08
N ASN A 40 -9.92 5.37 9.35
CA ASN A 40 -9.35 5.98 10.55
C ASN A 40 -9.09 7.48 10.42
N THR A 41 -8.90 7.98 9.19
CA THR A 41 -8.54 9.38 8.94
C THR A 41 -9.77 10.25 8.69
N VAL A 42 -10.75 9.71 7.97
CA VAL A 42 -11.98 10.45 7.63
C VAL A 42 -12.94 10.38 8.81
N SER A 43 -13.28 11.54 9.36
CA SER A 43 -14.16 11.64 10.53
C SER A 43 -15.63 11.42 10.16
N ASP A 44 -16.39 10.95 11.15
CA ASP A 44 -17.86 10.90 11.10
C ASP A 44 -18.45 10.11 9.93
N LEU A 45 -17.75 9.07 9.46
CA LEU A 45 -18.28 8.11 8.49
C LEU A 45 -19.49 7.37 9.09
N ASN A 46 -20.64 7.50 8.45
CA ASN A 46 -21.83 6.76 8.86
C ASN A 46 -21.77 5.29 8.36
N PRO A 47 -22.60 4.37 8.92
CA PRO A 47 -22.57 2.96 8.55
C PRO A 47 -22.78 2.69 7.06
N ASP A 48 -23.64 3.46 6.40
CA ASP A 48 -23.92 3.30 4.97
C ASP A 48 -22.71 3.75 4.13
N GLN A 49 -22.06 4.85 4.50
CA GLN A 49 -20.81 5.30 3.88
C GLN A 49 -19.70 4.26 4.04
N ILE A 50 -19.57 3.64 5.22
CA ILE A 50 -18.60 2.58 5.45
C ILE A 50 -18.86 1.38 4.53
N LEU A 51 -20.13 0.97 4.39
CA LEU A 51 -20.52 -0.14 3.53
C LEU A 51 -20.21 0.14 2.06
N ILE A 52 -20.56 1.34 1.56
CA ILE A 52 -20.31 1.73 0.17
C ILE A 52 -18.80 1.87 -0.07
N LEU A 53 -18.05 2.42 0.90
CA LEU A 53 -16.59 2.50 0.81
C LEU A 53 -15.96 1.11 0.69
N ASP A 54 -16.44 0.12 1.46
CA ASP A 54 -15.97 -1.27 1.34
C ASP A 54 -16.25 -1.85 -0.04
N GLN A 55 -17.41 -1.57 -0.62
CA GLN A 55 -17.77 -2.00 -1.98
C GLN A 55 -16.86 -1.35 -3.04
N ILE A 56 -16.64 -0.03 -2.96
CA ILE A 56 -15.72 0.69 -3.86
C ILE A 56 -14.33 0.06 -3.83
N TYR A 57 -13.80 -0.24 -2.64
CA TYR A 57 -12.46 -0.84 -2.51
C TYR A 57 -12.40 -2.30 -3.01
N GLN A 58 -13.47 -3.08 -2.85
CA GLN A 58 -13.58 -4.43 -3.41
C GLN A 58 -13.58 -4.41 -4.95
N GLU A 59 -14.36 -3.50 -5.56
CA GLU A 59 -14.42 -3.34 -7.02
C GLU A 59 -13.07 -2.85 -7.58
N PHE A 60 -12.45 -1.89 -6.88
CA PHE A 60 -11.11 -1.42 -7.21
C PHE A 60 -10.08 -2.54 -7.16
N GLU A 61 -10.08 -3.37 -6.11
CA GLU A 61 -9.16 -4.50 -5.98
C GLU A 61 -9.31 -5.48 -7.14
N SER A 62 -10.54 -5.86 -7.49
CA SER A 62 -10.84 -6.75 -8.61
C SER A 62 -10.31 -6.19 -9.93
N SER A 63 -10.59 -4.91 -10.19
CA SER A 63 -10.24 -4.22 -11.43
C SER A 63 -8.73 -3.99 -11.57
N ILE A 64 -8.06 -3.61 -10.49
CA ILE A 64 -6.61 -3.33 -10.53
C ILE A 64 -5.80 -4.62 -10.62
N LYS A 65 -6.25 -5.71 -9.98
CA LYS A 65 -5.56 -7.00 -10.01
C LYS A 65 -5.51 -7.59 -11.42
N SER A 66 -6.61 -7.54 -12.16
CA SER A 66 -6.65 -7.96 -13.56
C SER A 66 -5.75 -7.08 -14.43
N THR A 67 -5.80 -5.76 -14.24
CA THR A 67 -5.05 -4.81 -15.05
C THR A 67 -3.53 -4.83 -14.80
N ILE A 68 -3.08 -5.15 -13.57
CA ILE A 68 -1.66 -5.33 -13.27
C ILE A 68 -1.06 -6.50 -14.07
N GLN A 69 -1.83 -7.57 -14.29
CA GLN A 69 -1.39 -8.70 -15.12
C GLN A 69 -1.20 -8.27 -16.58
N GLU A 70 -2.08 -7.39 -17.08
CA GLU A 70 -1.99 -6.80 -18.43
C GLU A 70 -0.84 -5.79 -18.58
N ARG A 71 -0.23 -5.33 -17.47
CA ARG A 71 0.79 -4.26 -17.43
C ARG A 71 0.35 -2.96 -18.11
N ASN A 72 -0.95 -2.72 -18.19
CA ASN A 72 -1.50 -1.53 -18.84
C ASN A 72 -1.54 -0.35 -17.85
N ARG A 73 -0.58 0.56 -17.98
CA ARG A 73 -0.43 1.70 -17.07
C ARG A 73 -1.59 2.70 -17.16
N GLU A 74 -2.07 2.99 -18.35
CA GLU A 74 -3.15 3.95 -18.58
C GLU A 74 -4.45 3.45 -17.95
N LYS A 75 -4.77 2.18 -18.16
CA LYS A 75 -5.95 1.54 -17.54
C LYS A 75 -5.83 1.49 -16.02
N MET A 76 -4.64 1.27 -15.46
CA MET A 76 -4.44 1.37 -14.01
C MET A 76 -4.62 2.79 -13.46
N MET A 77 -4.33 3.83 -14.25
CA MET A 77 -4.59 5.22 -13.84
C MET A 77 -6.08 5.51 -13.88
N ALA A 78 -6.76 5.14 -14.96
CA ALA A 78 -8.21 5.30 -15.09
C ALA A 78 -8.97 4.63 -13.92
N ILE A 79 -8.62 3.38 -13.57
CA ILE A 79 -9.24 2.66 -12.44
C ILE A 79 -9.01 3.38 -11.09
N ARG A 80 -7.88 4.08 -10.92
CA ARG A 80 -7.64 4.88 -9.71
C ARG A 80 -8.45 6.16 -9.70
N ASP A 81 -8.54 6.82 -10.84
CA ASP A 81 -9.32 8.04 -10.99
C ASP A 81 -10.82 7.74 -10.77
N GLU A 82 -11.34 6.64 -11.33
CA GLU A 82 -12.70 6.14 -11.11
C GLU A 82 -12.97 5.89 -9.61
N LYS A 83 -12.03 5.25 -8.90
CA LYS A 83 -12.15 5.06 -7.44
C LYS A 83 -12.22 6.41 -6.72
N ASP A 84 -11.35 7.35 -7.07
CA ASP A 84 -11.27 8.66 -6.40
C ASP A 84 -12.53 9.51 -6.66
N GLU A 85 -13.14 9.38 -7.84
CA GLU A 85 -14.43 9.98 -8.18
C GLU A 85 -15.58 9.34 -7.39
N ALA A 86 -15.63 8.00 -7.30
CA ALA A 86 -16.66 7.32 -6.52
C ALA A 86 -16.60 7.70 -5.02
N ILE A 87 -15.40 7.85 -4.46
CA ILE A 87 -15.20 8.32 -3.08
C ILE A 87 -15.64 9.78 -2.93
N LYS A 88 -15.38 10.63 -3.93
CA LYS A 88 -15.80 12.03 -3.93
C LYS A 88 -17.32 12.17 -3.86
N ASP A 89 -18.04 11.36 -4.61
CA ASP A 89 -19.50 11.39 -4.64
C ASP A 89 -20.13 10.83 -3.35
N LEU A 90 -19.40 9.95 -2.65
CA LEU A 90 -19.83 9.37 -1.37
C LEU A 90 -19.63 10.31 -0.17
N PHE A 91 -18.55 11.10 -0.19
CA PHE A 91 -18.13 11.91 0.95
C PHE A 91 -18.72 13.32 0.89
N THR A 92 -18.93 13.90 2.07
CA THR A 92 -19.15 15.35 2.13
C THR A 92 -17.89 16.10 1.69
N GLN A 93 -18.01 17.39 1.41
CA GLN A 93 -16.86 18.21 1.02
C GLN A 93 -15.74 18.17 2.08
N GLU A 94 -16.10 18.16 3.36
CA GLU A 94 -15.14 18.10 4.47
C GLU A 94 -14.44 16.73 4.56
N GLN A 95 -15.22 15.65 4.48
CA GLN A 95 -14.70 14.28 4.46
C GLN A 95 -13.78 14.04 3.25
N TYR A 96 -14.16 14.58 2.08
CA TYR A 96 -13.34 14.48 0.88
C TYR A 96 -12.04 15.29 1.00
N ALA A 97 -12.06 16.44 1.68
CA ALA A 97 -10.84 17.20 1.95
C ALA A 97 -9.86 16.41 2.83
N GLN A 98 -10.35 15.75 3.89
CA GLN A 98 -9.54 14.86 4.74
C GLN A 98 -8.96 13.70 3.93
N TYR A 99 -9.77 13.12 3.04
CA TYR A 99 -9.32 12.07 2.12
C TYR A 99 -8.21 12.53 1.17
N GLN A 100 -8.33 13.73 0.59
CA GLN A 100 -7.29 14.31 -0.27
C GLN A 100 -5.99 14.56 0.49
N GLU A 101 -6.07 15.10 1.71
CA GLU A 101 -4.90 15.31 2.57
C GLU A 101 -4.18 13.98 2.88
N PHE A 102 -4.95 12.93 3.19
CA PHE A 102 -4.43 11.58 3.36
C PHE A 102 -3.64 11.12 2.13
N LEU A 103 -4.22 11.25 0.92
CA LEU A 103 -3.55 10.88 -0.32
C LEU A 103 -2.25 11.67 -0.55
N GLU A 104 -2.26 12.97 -0.29
CA GLU A 104 -1.07 13.81 -0.39
C GLU A 104 0.04 13.38 0.57
N ASN A 105 -0.29 13.14 1.84
CA ASN A 105 0.67 12.72 2.84
C ASN A 105 1.30 11.37 2.49
N ARG A 106 0.50 10.44 1.96
CA ARG A 106 1.00 9.15 1.46
C ARG A 106 1.91 9.30 0.24
N ARG A 107 1.63 10.25 -0.65
CA ARG A 107 2.50 10.59 -1.81
C ARG A 107 3.83 11.20 -1.34
N LYS A 108 3.80 12.14 -0.38
CA LYS A 108 4.99 12.79 0.19
C LYS A 108 5.93 11.77 0.85
N ASN A 109 5.37 10.81 1.59
CA ASN A 109 6.12 9.77 2.30
C ASN A 109 6.58 8.60 1.41
N SER A 110 6.25 8.61 0.12
CA SER A 110 6.76 7.62 -0.83
C SER A 110 8.25 7.84 -1.08
N PRO A 111 9.08 6.79 -1.20
CA PRO A 111 10.52 6.91 -1.51
C PRO A 111 10.84 7.69 -2.79
N ARG A 112 9.87 7.83 -3.70
CA ARG A 112 9.98 8.66 -4.91
C ARG A 112 9.67 10.14 -4.67
N GLY A 113 8.85 10.48 -3.67
CA GLY A 113 8.52 11.86 -3.30
C GLY A 113 9.70 12.61 -2.67
N ASN A 114 10.52 11.93 -1.86
CA ASN A 114 11.70 12.54 -1.25
C ASN A 114 12.81 12.90 -2.25
N ARG A 115 12.97 12.14 -3.34
CA ARG A 115 13.98 12.45 -4.39
C ARG A 115 13.67 13.71 -5.19
N GLN A 116 12.42 14.16 -5.20
CA GLN A 116 12.02 15.35 -5.96
C GLN A 116 12.22 16.64 -5.17
N LYS A 117 12.24 16.59 -3.83
CA LYS A 117 12.57 17.73 -2.97
C LYS A 117 14.06 18.05 -2.95
N GLU A 118 14.93 17.05 -2.88
CA GLU A 118 16.40 17.25 -2.90
C GLU A 118 16.92 17.91 -4.20
N ASN A 119 16.22 17.76 -5.33
CA ASN A 119 16.62 18.36 -6.61
C ASN A 119 16.11 19.78 -6.85
N HIS A 120 15.29 20.33 -5.94
CA HIS A 120 14.81 21.71 -6.02
C HIS A 120 15.41 22.64 -4.97
N GLU A 121 16.27 22.12 -4.09
CA GLU A 121 17.01 22.89 -3.08
C GLU A 121 18.50 23.08 -3.41
N ASN A 122 18.93 22.73 -4.64
CA ASN A 122 20.27 23.01 -5.17
C ASN A 122 20.23 23.95 -6.38
#